data_AF-Q48H15-F1
#
_entry.id   AF-Q48H15-F1
#
_cell.length_a   1.000
_cell.length_b   1.000
_cell.length_c   1.000
_cell.angle_alpha   90.00
_cell.angle_beta   90.00
_cell.angle_gamma   90.00
#
_symmetry.space_group_name_H-M   'P 1'
#
loop_
_entity.id
_entity.type
_entity.pdbx_description
1 polymer ?
#
loop_
_entity_poly.entity_id
_entity_poly.type
_entity_poly.pdbx_seq_one_letter_code
_entity_poly.pdbx_strand_id
1 'polypeptide(L)'
;MNRILALALVLTFTVALLSGCSTHHAVEQRPFSAEESHQLALEDLNRRGLSFDEYQARKAQLMADPQAQQAREFDDKGEASVDLNVTGQQPQG
;
A
#
# COMPACT_ATOMS: atom_id res chain seq x y z
N MET A 1 -8.86 44.24 19.46
CA MET A 1 -9.13 43.70 18.12
C MET A 1 -8.05 42.72 17.65
N ASN A 2 -6.76 42.97 17.90
CA ASN A 2 -5.65 42.17 17.34
C ASN A 2 -5.46 40.77 17.96
N ARG A 3 -5.90 40.55 19.20
CA ARG A 3 -5.77 39.25 19.88
C ARG A 3 -6.67 38.18 19.27
N ILE A 4 -7.85 38.56 18.81
CA ILE A 4 -8.80 37.65 18.15
C ILE A 4 -8.26 37.26 16.77
N LEU A 5 -7.70 38.23 16.03
CA LEU A 5 -7.01 37.97 14.75
C LEU A 5 -5.80 37.05 14.91
N ALA A 6 -4.96 37.27 15.93
CA ALA A 6 -3.80 36.40 16.19
C ALA A 6 -4.23 34.97 16.54
N LEU A 7 -5.27 34.81 17.38
CA LEU A 7 -5.82 33.48 17.71
C LEU A 7 -6.41 32.79 16.47
N ALA A 8 -7.12 33.52 15.62
CA ALA A 8 -7.66 32.98 14.39
C ALA A 8 -6.55 32.48 13.45
N LEU A 9 -5.46 33.23 13.30
CA LEU A 9 -4.32 32.83 12.46
C LEU A 9 -3.58 31.61 13.00
N VAL A 10 -3.41 31.51 14.32
CA VAL A 10 -2.80 30.32 14.93
C VAL A 10 -3.70 29.09 14.76
N LEU A 11 -5.02 29.25 14.93
CA LEU A 11 -5.98 28.16 14.71
C LEU A 11 -6.01 27.68 13.26
N THR A 12 -6.05 28.59 12.30
CA THR A 12 -6.04 28.19 10.88
C THR A 12 -4.72 27.52 10.49
N PHE A 13 -3.59 28.02 10.98
CA PHE A 13 -2.28 27.43 10.71
C PHE A 13 -2.13 26.03 11.32
N THR A 14 -2.57 25.84 12.55
CA THR A 14 -2.54 24.52 13.20
C THR A 14 -3.45 23.52 12.48
N VAL A 15 -4.67 23.91 12.10
CA VAL A 15 -5.57 23.04 11.33
C VAL A 15 -4.96 22.67 9.98
N ALA A 16 -4.35 23.62 9.25
CA ALA A 16 -3.69 23.35 7.96
C ALA A 16 -2.51 22.37 8.09
N LEU A 17 -1.67 22.52 9.12
CA LEU A 17 -0.54 21.61 9.35
C LEU A 17 -1.00 20.19 9.72
N LEU A 18 -2.01 20.06 10.60
CA LEU A 18 -2.48 18.76 11.05
C LEU A 18 -3.26 18.01 9.95
N SER A 19 -4.05 18.73 9.14
CA SER A 19 -4.78 18.13 8.01
C SER A 19 -3.84 17.68 6.89
N GLY A 20 -2.68 18.31 6.71
CA GLY A 20 -1.66 17.87 5.76
C GLY A 20 -0.96 16.55 6.11
N CYS A 21 -0.98 16.11 7.37
CA CYS A 21 -0.38 14.82 7.78
C CYS A 21 -1.30 13.61 7.59
N SER A 22 -2.60 13.84 7.37
CA SER A 22 -3.61 12.80 7.13
C SER A 22 -4.19 12.89 5.71
N THR A 23 -3.73 13.84 4.91
CA THR A 23 -4.29 14.04 3.58
C THR A 23 -3.85 12.89 2.69
N HIS A 24 -4.73 11.89 2.62
CA HIS A 24 -4.75 10.83 1.63
C HIS A 24 -5.13 11.46 0.29
N HIS A 25 -4.43 12.52 -0.13
CA HIS A 25 -4.61 13.15 -1.44
C HIS A 25 -4.26 12.09 -2.46
N ALA A 26 -5.31 11.41 -2.94
CA ALA A 26 -5.38 10.65 -4.18
C ALA A 26 -4.00 10.29 -4.74
N VAL A 27 -3.24 9.54 -3.94
CA VAL A 27 -2.13 8.78 -4.48
C VAL A 27 -2.85 7.91 -5.50
N GLU A 28 -2.49 8.05 -6.78
CA GLU A 28 -2.79 7.04 -7.79
C GLU A 28 -2.28 5.73 -7.20
N GLN A 29 -3.14 5.06 -6.43
CA GLN A 29 -2.85 3.79 -5.83
C GLN A 29 -2.82 2.89 -7.03
N ARG A 30 -1.61 2.60 -7.49
CA ARG A 30 -1.41 1.58 -8.51
C ARG A 30 -2.24 0.37 -8.04
N PRO A 31 -3.01 -0.25 -8.94
CA PRO A 31 -3.70 -1.48 -8.57
C PRO A 31 -2.64 -2.46 -8.06
N PHE A 32 -2.88 -3.04 -6.89
CA PHE A 32 -1.98 -4.04 -6.34
C PHE A 32 -1.91 -5.22 -7.30
N SER A 33 -0.72 -5.78 -7.45
CA SER A 33 -0.59 -7.05 -8.15
C SER A 33 -1.35 -8.16 -7.41
N ALA A 34 -1.59 -9.28 -8.07
CA ALA A 34 -2.26 -10.40 -7.43
C ALA A 34 -1.43 -10.97 -6.27
N GLU A 35 -0.09 -10.94 -6.38
CA GLU A 35 0.86 -11.34 -5.34
C GLU A 35 0.80 -10.38 -4.14
N GLU A 36 0.84 -9.07 -4.41
CA GLU A 36 0.75 -8.04 -3.37
C GLU A 36 -0.57 -8.13 -2.60
N SER A 37 -1.68 -8.34 -3.33
CA SER A 37 -3.00 -8.50 -2.74
C SER A 37 -3.09 -9.75 -1.87
N HIS A 38 -2.51 -10.86 -2.32
CA HIS A 38 -2.43 -12.10 -1.54
C HIS A 38 -1.58 -11.93 -0.27
N GLN A 39 -0.42 -11.26 -0.37
CA GLN A 39 0.43 -10.97 0.78
C GLN A 39 -0.28 -10.06 1.79
N LEU A 40 -0.98 -9.03 1.32
CA LEU A 40 -1.76 -8.13 2.17
C LEU A 40 -2.88 -8.85 2.90
N ALA A 41 -3.58 -9.77 2.22
CA ALA A 41 -4.62 -10.59 2.83
C ALA A 41 -4.06 -11.55 3.89
N LEU A 42 -2.87 -12.12 3.68
CA LEU A 42 -2.18 -12.93 4.69
C LEU A 42 -1.74 -12.11 5.90
N GLU A 43 -1.27 -10.88 5.68
CA GLU A 43 -0.91 -9.97 6.78
C GLU A 43 -2.14 -9.63 7.61
N ASP A 44 -3.24 -9.23 6.97
CA ASP A 44 -4.48 -8.90 7.66
C ASP A 44 -5.01 -10.12 8.45
N LEU A 45 -4.93 -11.32 7.88
CA LEU A 45 -5.27 -12.55 8.60
C LEU A 45 -4.42 -12.76 9.86
N ASN A 46 -3.11 -12.55 9.77
CA ASN A 46 -2.18 -12.69 10.90
C ASN A 46 -2.44 -11.66 12.01
N ARG A 47 -2.96 -10.47 11.68
CA ARG A 47 -3.24 -9.40 12.66
C ARG A 47 -4.56 -9.58 13.42
N ARG A 48 -5.46 -10.45 12.97
CA ARG A 48 -6.82 -10.61 13.52
C ARG A 48 -6.92 -11.36 14.85
N GLY A 49 -5.84 -11.97 15.35
CA GLY A 49 -5.82 -12.63 16.67
C GLY A 49 -6.82 -13.78 16.82
N LEU A 50 -6.98 -14.60 15.78
CA LEU A 50 -7.94 -15.71 15.73
C LEU A 50 -7.48 -16.92 16.54
N SER A 51 -8.42 -17.78 16.92
CA SER A 51 -8.11 -19.12 17.41
C SER A 51 -7.39 -19.94 16.32
N PHE A 52 -6.60 -20.94 16.72
CA PHE A 52 -5.80 -21.72 15.79
C PHE A 52 -6.66 -22.36 14.68
N ASP A 53 -7.78 -22.99 15.03
CA ASP A 53 -8.64 -23.67 14.05
C ASP A 53 -9.31 -22.69 13.09
N GLU A 54 -9.76 -21.53 13.57
CA GLU A 54 -10.33 -20.48 12.72
C GLU A 54 -9.28 -19.86 11.79
N TYR A 55 -8.06 -19.64 12.30
CA TYR A 55 -6.94 -19.16 11.49
C TYR A 55 -6.66 -20.15 10.35
N GLN A 56 -6.56 -21.44 10.65
CA GLN A 56 -6.28 -22.47 9.67
C GLN A 56 -7.41 -22.60 8.63
N ALA A 57 -8.67 -22.54 9.06
CA ALA A 57 -9.81 -22.54 8.15
C ALA A 57 -9.80 -21.33 7.20
N ARG A 58 -9.55 -20.12 7.72
CA ARG A 58 -9.48 -18.90 6.89
C ARG A 58 -8.26 -18.87 5.99
N LYS A 59 -7.11 -19.36 6.45
CA LYS A 59 -5.90 -19.49 5.63
C LYS A 59 -6.12 -20.46 4.47
N ALA A 60 -6.79 -21.58 4.72
CA ALA A 60 -7.14 -22.54 3.66
C ALA A 60 -8.08 -21.92 2.62
N GLN A 61 -9.06 -21.13 3.05
CA GLN A 61 -9.94 -20.40 2.14
C GLN A 61 -9.17 -19.40 1.28
N LEU A 62 -8.23 -18.64 1.87
CA LEU A 62 -7.41 -17.69 1.13
C LEU A 62 -6.50 -18.38 0.10
N MET A 63 -5.99 -19.56 0.41
CA MET A 63 -5.18 -20.37 -0.51
C MET A 63 -6.00 -21.02 -1.62
N ALA A 64 -7.31 -21.21 -1.40
CA ALA A 64 -8.24 -21.76 -2.39
C ALA A 64 -8.78 -20.67 -3.34
N ASP A 65 -8.49 -19.40 -3.10
CA ASP A 65 -8.93 -18.29 -3.94
C ASP A 65 -8.27 -18.39 -5.35
N PRO A 66 -9.07 -18.41 -6.43
CA PRO A 66 -8.56 -18.40 -7.81
C PRO A 66 -7.59 -17.26 -8.11
N GLN A 67 -7.75 -16.08 -7.49
CA GLN A 67 -6.85 -14.95 -7.72
C GLN A 67 -5.46 -15.19 -7.11
N ALA A 68 -5.40 -15.82 -5.95
CA ALA A 68 -4.15 -16.22 -5.31
C ALA A 68 -3.44 -17.35 -6.09
N GLN A 69 -4.21 -18.20 -6.79
CA GLN A 69 -3.67 -19.24 -7.67
C GLN A 69 -3.09 -18.64 -8.96
N GLN A 70 -3.78 -17.70 -9.59
CA GLN A 70 -3.30 -17.01 -10.79
C GLN A 70 -1.99 -16.24 -10.54
N ALA A 71 -1.85 -15.59 -9.38
CA ALA A 71 -0.61 -14.95 -8.96
C ALA A 71 0.57 -15.94 -8.92
N ARG A 72 0.32 -17.12 -8.35
CA ARG A 72 1.34 -18.17 -8.22
C ARG A 72 1.71 -18.79 -9.58
N GLU A 73 0.74 -18.95 -10.46
CA GLU A 73 0.97 -19.44 -11.83
C GLU A 73 1.77 -18.43 -12.69
N PHE A 74 1.64 -17.13 -12.43
CA PHE A 74 2.45 -16.11 -13.08
C PHE A 74 3.92 -16.19 -12.62
N ASP A 75 4.16 -16.36 -11.31
CA ASP A 75 5.50 -16.52 -10.74
C ASP A 75 6.18 -17.82 -11.20
N ASP A 76 5.46 -18.95 -11.18
CA ASP A 76 5.97 -20.25 -11.67
C ASP A 76 6.33 -20.24 -13.16
N LYS A 77 5.79 -19.30 -13.95
CA LYS A 77 6.09 -19.13 -15.37
C LYS A 77 7.18 -18.10 -15.66
N GLY A 78 7.65 -17.34 -14.67
CA GLY A 78 8.91 -16.59 -14.74
C GLY A 78 9.03 -15.58 -15.89
N GLU A 79 7.96 -14.86 -16.26
CA GLU A 79 8.01 -13.90 -17.37
C GLU A 79 7.90 -12.44 -16.90
N ALA A 80 9.04 -11.86 -16.51
CA ALA A 80 9.33 -10.43 -16.67
C ALA A 80 10.82 -10.14 -16.39
N SER A 81 11.70 -10.35 -17.38
CA SER A 81 13.02 -9.72 -17.38
C SER A 81 12.83 -8.23 -17.62
N VAL A 82 12.98 -7.40 -16.59
CA VAL A 82 13.12 -5.95 -16.78
C VAL A 82 14.50 -5.71 -17.40
N ASP A 83 14.55 -5.49 -18.72
CA ASP A 83 15.72 -4.89 -19.36
C ASP A 83 15.86 -3.46 -18.83
N LEU A 84 16.74 -3.29 -17.84
CA LEU A 84 17.23 -1.97 -17.44
C LEU A 84 18.08 -1.41 -18.61
N ASN A 85 17.43 -0.81 -19.61
CA ASN A 85 18.12 0.08 -20.51
C ASN A 85 18.49 1.35 -19.73
N VAL A 86 19.66 1.34 -19.10
CA VAL A 86 20.31 2.52 -18.51
C VAL A 86 20.67 3.47 -19.65
N THR A 87 19.71 4.26 -20.09
CA THR A 87 19.98 5.49 -20.85
C THR A 87 20.31 6.59 -19.84
N GLY A 88 21.49 6.46 -19.22
CA GLY A 88 22.10 7.47 -18.36
C GLY A 88 23.13 8.26 -19.16
N GLN A 89 22.68 9.40 -19.68
CA GLN A 89 23.42 10.47 -20.35
C GLN A 89 24.86 10.64 -19.81
N GLN A 90 25.87 10.63 -20.71
CA GLN A 90 27.24 11.05 -20.39
C GLN A 90 27.23 12.54 -19.97
N PRO A 91 27.81 12.92 -18.81
CA PRO A 91 28.22 14.30 -18.61
C PRO A 91 29.56 14.51 -19.33
N GLN A 92 29.53 15.31 -20.40
CA GLN A 92 30.73 15.92 -20.97
C GLN A 92 31.21 17.01 -20.01
N GLY A 93 32.47 16.91 -19.57
CA GLY A 93 33.16 17.88 -18.74
C GLY A 93 34.62 17.51 -18.61
#